data_AF-A0A7S0EDR1-F1
#
_entry.id   AF-A0A7S0EDR1-F1
#
_cell.length_a   1.000
_cell.length_b   1.000
_cell.length_c   1.000
_cell.angle_alpha   90.00
_cell.angle_beta   90.00
_cell.angle_gamma   90.00
#
_symmetry.space_group_name_H-M   'P 1'
#
loop_
_entity.id
_entity.type
_entity.pdbx_description
1 polymer ?
#
loop_
_entity_poly.entity_id
_entity_poly.type
_entity_poly.pdbx_seq_one_letter_code
_entity_poly.pdbx_strand_id
1 'polypeptide(L)'
;QVLTQEESTDASCWGGLLKGSMGSCTPGFVHGKGHFKNKLCPACRRDGLCIPSTRVRAIPGHMRTAFSNSSGQGLWSTIRDFQVAFRVINQTLSCHGPWLVVFRGTPVPPLTSWEIMPPGWDSGESVKLKVAKGTLVPACSLEGVGEAECTRASLSPQGSHE
;
A
#
# COMPACT_ATOMS: atom_id res chain seq x y z
N GLN A 1 8.48 8.35 39.35
CA GLN A 1 8.06 7.24 38.47
C GLN A 1 8.04 7.79 37.05
N VAL A 2 8.72 7.07 36.15
CA VAL A 2 8.86 7.44 34.73
C VAL A 2 7.47 7.45 34.10
N LEU A 3 7.03 8.62 33.63
CA LEU A 3 5.91 8.72 32.70
C LEU A 3 6.39 8.07 31.40
N THR A 4 6.05 6.80 31.20
CA THR A 4 6.09 6.19 29.88
C THR A 4 5.17 7.01 29.00
N GLN A 5 5.75 7.90 28.20
CA GLN A 5 5.06 8.50 27.07
C GLN A 5 4.56 7.34 26.23
N GLU A 6 3.25 7.14 26.19
CA GLU A 6 2.63 6.44 25.08
C GLU A 6 2.95 7.28 23.85
N GLU A 7 4.03 6.92 23.16
CA GLU A 7 4.46 7.54 21.92
C GLU A 7 3.28 7.45 20.96
N SER A 8 2.61 8.57 20.71
CA SER A 8 1.42 8.55 19.87
C SER A 8 1.88 8.16 18.47
N THR A 9 1.54 6.93 18.07
CA THR A 9 1.76 6.44 16.69
C THR A 9 1.07 7.32 15.65
N ASP A 10 0.24 8.26 16.12
CA ASP A 10 -0.53 9.23 15.38
C ASP A 10 0.30 10.29 14.67
N ALA A 11 1.63 10.33 14.89
CA ALA A 11 2.55 11.17 14.13
C ALA A 11 3.68 10.41 13.40
N SER A 12 3.66 9.07 13.42
CA SER A 12 4.67 8.22 12.80
C SER A 12 4.61 8.22 11.26
N CYS A 13 5.71 7.87 10.59
CA CYS A 13 5.71 7.72 9.13
C CYS A 13 4.66 6.69 8.66
N TRP A 14 3.68 7.12 7.86
CA TRP A 14 2.66 6.23 7.30
C TRP A 14 3.27 5.15 6.40
N GLY A 15 4.38 5.45 5.72
CA GLY A 15 5.11 4.47 4.93
C GLY A 15 5.63 3.30 5.77
N GLY A 16 6.14 3.57 6.97
CA GLY A 16 6.60 2.52 7.88
C GLY A 16 5.44 1.71 8.46
N LEU A 17 4.34 2.38 8.83
CA LEU A 17 3.11 1.71 9.27
C LEU A 17 2.54 0.78 8.19
N LEU A 18 2.52 1.23 6.93
CA LEU A 18 2.06 0.43 5.80
C LEU A 18 2.95 -0.78 5.56
N LYS A 19 4.28 -0.61 5.59
CA LYS A 19 5.24 -1.72 5.50
C LYS A 19 5.14 -2.70 6.68
N GLY A 20 4.72 -2.22 7.85
CA GLY A 20 4.77 -2.97 9.11
C GLY A 20 6.14 -2.88 9.81
N SER A 21 7.02 -1.99 9.35
CA SER A 21 8.34 -1.78 9.94
C SER A 21 8.84 -0.35 9.71
N MET A 22 9.45 0.22 10.75
CA MET A 22 10.08 1.55 10.72
C MET A 22 11.57 1.49 10.34
N GLY A 23 12.16 0.31 10.16
CA GLY A 23 13.63 0.14 10.04
C GLY A 23 14.26 0.86 8.85
N SER A 24 13.50 1.15 7.79
CA SER A 24 13.95 1.93 6.62
C SER A 24 13.33 3.33 6.55
N CYS A 25 12.70 3.80 7.62
CA CYS A 25 12.22 5.18 7.72
C CYS A 25 13.35 6.12 8.10
N THR A 26 13.28 7.37 7.64
CA THR A 26 14.13 8.45 8.15
C THR A 26 13.93 8.59 9.68
N PRO A 27 14.98 8.44 10.50
CA PRO A 27 14.87 8.55 11.95
C PRO A 27 14.33 9.90 12.41
N GLY A 28 13.54 9.90 13.49
CA GLY A 28 12.95 11.12 14.07
C GLY A 28 11.89 11.81 13.20
N PHE A 29 11.46 11.20 12.09
CA PHE A 29 10.43 11.80 11.25
C PHE A 29 9.08 11.82 11.95
N VAL A 30 8.49 13.02 12.02
CA VAL A 30 7.12 13.27 12.47
C VAL A 30 6.32 13.76 11.27
N HIS A 31 5.17 13.14 11.00
CA HIS A 31 4.39 13.51 9.83
C HIS A 31 3.68 14.87 9.95
N GLY A 32 3.66 15.60 8.83
CA GLY A 32 2.96 16.89 8.73
C GLY A 32 1.45 16.76 8.55
N LYS A 33 0.74 17.90 8.51
CA LYS A 33 -0.70 17.98 8.18
C LYS A 33 -0.93 18.05 6.66
N GLY A 34 -2.20 17.93 6.26
CA GLY A 34 -2.63 18.10 4.87
C GLY A 34 -2.37 16.88 4.00
N HIS A 35 -1.71 17.10 2.85
CA HIS A 35 -1.59 16.11 1.78
C HIS A 35 -0.94 14.79 2.20
N PHE A 36 -1.34 13.71 1.54
CA PHE A 36 -0.84 12.35 1.79
C PHE A 36 0.70 12.24 1.78
N LYS A 37 1.39 12.92 0.84
CA LYS A 37 2.86 12.92 0.76
C LYS A 37 3.54 13.49 2.01
N ASN A 38 2.87 14.34 2.78
CA ASN A 38 3.40 14.90 4.02
C ASN A 38 3.36 13.89 5.18
N LYS A 39 2.67 12.76 4.96
CA LYS A 39 2.57 11.64 5.89
C LYS A 39 3.70 10.63 5.77
N LEU A 40 4.54 10.76 4.74
CA LEU A 40 5.66 9.87 4.47
C LEU A 40 6.99 10.60 4.64
N CYS A 41 7.93 9.92 5.30
CA CYS A 41 9.28 10.42 5.46
C CYS A 41 10.03 10.51 4.12
N PRO A 42 11.11 11.31 4.03
CA PRO A 42 11.89 11.44 2.80
C PRO A 42 12.34 10.12 2.17
N ALA A 43 12.80 9.15 2.98
CA ALA A 43 13.20 7.83 2.48
C ALA A 43 12.02 7.08 1.83
N CYS A 44 10.87 6.99 2.51
CA CYS A 44 9.68 6.33 1.96
C CYS A 44 9.15 6.99 0.68
N ARG A 45 9.30 8.32 0.54
CA ARG A 45 8.89 9.03 -0.70
C ARG A 45 9.83 8.73 -1.86
N ARG A 46 11.14 8.76 -1.60
CA ARG A 46 12.17 8.53 -2.61
C ARG A 46 12.18 7.07 -3.06
N ASP A 47 12.24 6.15 -2.10
CA ASP A 47 12.50 4.73 -2.37
C ASP A 47 11.21 3.99 -2.73
N GLY A 48 10.06 4.49 -2.29
CA GLY A 48 8.77 3.82 -2.39
C GLY A 48 8.54 2.85 -1.23
N LEU A 49 7.48 2.07 -1.33
CA LEU A 49 7.08 1.08 -0.32
C LEU A 49 6.98 -0.29 -0.96
N CYS A 50 7.55 -1.31 -0.33
CA CYS A 50 7.25 -2.71 -0.64
C CYS A 50 6.34 -3.24 0.45
N ILE A 51 5.10 -3.59 0.09
CA ILE A 51 4.11 -4.13 1.04
C ILE A 51 3.92 -5.61 0.73
N PRO A 52 3.90 -6.51 1.74
CA PRO A 52 3.66 -7.93 1.49
C PRO A 52 2.36 -8.17 0.70
N SER A 53 2.42 -9.00 -0.34
CA SER A 53 1.28 -9.28 -1.23
C SER A 53 0.11 -9.91 -0.49
N THR A 54 0.38 -10.61 0.61
CA THR A 54 -0.63 -11.15 1.52
C THR A 54 -1.56 -10.09 2.10
N ARG A 55 -1.17 -8.81 2.10
CA ARG A 55 -1.93 -7.68 2.67
C ARG A 55 -2.58 -6.77 1.63
N VAL A 56 -2.32 -6.96 0.33
CA VAL A 56 -2.81 -6.06 -0.73
C VAL A 56 -3.81 -6.79 -1.61
N ARG A 57 -4.96 -6.18 -1.88
CA ARG A 57 -5.98 -6.75 -2.78
C ARG A 57 -6.48 -5.69 -3.75
N ALA A 58 -6.76 -6.09 -4.99
CA ALA A 58 -7.49 -5.27 -5.93
C ALA A 58 -8.99 -5.33 -5.60
N ILE A 59 -9.60 -4.15 -5.44
CA ILE A 59 -11.01 -4.01 -5.05
C ILE A 59 -11.88 -4.14 -6.32
N PRO A 60 -12.77 -5.15 -6.38
CA PRO A 60 -13.73 -5.27 -7.46
C PRO A 60 -14.58 -4.02 -7.61
N GLY A 61 -14.94 -3.67 -8.85
CA GLY A 61 -15.77 -2.49 -9.14
C GLY A 61 -17.04 -2.38 -8.28
N HIS A 62 -17.75 -3.50 -8.08
CA HIS A 62 -18.98 -3.54 -7.30
C HIS A 62 -18.78 -3.35 -5.78
N MET A 63 -17.55 -3.50 -5.27
CA MET A 63 -17.24 -3.33 -3.84
C MET A 63 -16.67 -1.96 -3.49
N ARG A 64 -16.36 -1.10 -4.48
CA ARG A 64 -15.65 0.17 -4.24
C ARG A 64 -16.35 1.08 -3.22
N THR A 65 -17.68 1.08 -3.20
CA THR A 65 -18.46 1.89 -2.23
C THR A 65 -18.34 1.40 -0.79
N ALA A 66 -18.00 0.13 -0.57
CA ALA A 66 -17.75 -0.43 0.75
C ALA A 66 -16.37 -0.06 1.32
N PHE A 67 -15.45 0.39 0.46
CA PHE A 67 -14.09 0.76 0.83
C PHE A 67 -13.85 2.26 0.66
N SER A 68 -13.78 2.98 1.78
CA SER A 68 -13.39 4.38 1.79
C SER A 68 -12.34 4.65 2.87
N ASN A 69 -11.43 5.58 2.57
CA ASN A 69 -10.55 6.12 3.58
C ASN A 69 -11.37 7.03 4.49
N SER A 70 -11.29 6.82 5.80
CA SER A 70 -11.96 7.70 6.76
C SER A 70 -11.41 9.12 6.62
N SER A 71 -12.29 10.10 6.77
CA SER A 71 -11.91 11.51 6.91
C SER A 71 -11.35 11.83 8.31
N GLY A 72 -11.41 10.85 9.23
CA GLY A 72 -10.81 10.93 10.56
C GLY A 72 -9.29 11.08 10.51
N GLN A 73 -8.71 11.61 11.58
CA GLN A 73 -7.25 11.69 11.69
C GLN A 73 -6.69 10.27 11.75
N GLY A 74 -5.80 9.94 10.81
CA GLY A 74 -5.06 8.69 10.84
C GLY A 74 -4.92 8.00 9.49
N LEU A 75 -4.08 6.97 9.50
CA LEU A 75 -3.82 6.14 8.33
C LEU A 75 -4.97 5.17 8.06
N TRP A 76 -5.48 4.50 9.09
CA TRP A 76 -6.35 3.34 8.91
C TRP A 76 -7.85 3.68 9.00
N SER A 77 -8.62 3.17 8.04
CA SER A 77 -10.06 2.90 8.20
C SER A 77 -10.26 1.55 8.87
N THR A 78 -11.45 1.30 9.41
CA THR A 78 -11.79 0.01 10.04
C THR A 78 -13.10 -0.53 9.48
N ILE A 79 -13.11 -1.80 9.06
CA ILE A 79 -14.35 -2.54 8.83
C ILE A 79 -14.84 -3.01 10.20
N ARG A 80 -15.90 -2.38 10.73
CA ARG A 80 -16.34 -2.56 12.11
C ARG A 80 -16.67 -4.01 12.45
N ASP A 81 -17.37 -4.71 11.55
CA ASP A 81 -17.85 -6.07 11.80
C ASP A 81 -16.70 -7.08 11.91
N PHE A 82 -15.58 -6.82 11.26
CA PHE A 82 -14.40 -7.70 11.28
C PHE A 82 -13.24 -7.16 12.12
N GLN A 83 -13.38 -5.95 12.69
CA GLN A 83 -12.29 -5.22 13.37
C GLN A 83 -10.99 -5.15 12.54
N VAL A 84 -11.13 -5.16 11.21
CA VAL A 84 -9.98 -5.13 10.30
C VAL A 84 -9.68 -3.71 9.87
N ALA A 85 -8.45 -3.29 10.15
CA ALA A 85 -7.91 -2.00 9.72
C ALA A 85 -7.37 -2.06 8.28
N PHE A 86 -7.71 -1.06 7.45
CA PHE A 86 -7.34 -1.00 6.05
C PHE A 86 -7.08 0.43 5.54
N ARG A 87 -6.43 0.56 4.39
CA ARG A 87 -6.27 1.80 3.63
C ARG A 87 -6.56 1.54 2.17
N VAL A 88 -7.39 2.38 1.56
CA VAL A 88 -7.59 2.42 0.11
C VAL A 88 -6.50 3.26 -0.55
N ILE A 89 -5.89 2.73 -1.60
CA ILE A 89 -4.86 3.38 -2.42
C ILE A 89 -5.21 3.23 -3.91
N ASN A 90 -4.43 3.85 -4.79
CA ASN A 90 -4.64 3.85 -6.25
C ASN A 90 -6.07 4.23 -6.68
N GLN A 91 -6.68 5.17 -5.95
CA GLN A 91 -8.12 5.45 -6.02
C GLN A 91 -8.48 6.82 -6.62
N THR A 92 -7.48 7.67 -6.89
CA THR A 92 -7.74 9.01 -7.43
C THR A 92 -8.03 8.94 -8.92
N LEU A 93 -8.75 9.93 -9.46
CA LEU A 93 -9.25 9.90 -10.85
C LEU A 93 -8.16 9.70 -11.91
N SER A 94 -6.93 10.13 -11.66
CA SER A 94 -5.82 9.96 -12.58
C SER A 94 -5.08 8.62 -12.43
N CYS A 95 -5.44 7.78 -11.45
CA CYS A 95 -4.87 6.45 -11.27
C CYS A 95 -5.36 5.49 -12.37
N HIS A 96 -4.49 4.57 -12.79
CA HIS A 96 -4.83 3.55 -13.77
C HIS A 96 -5.13 2.24 -13.06
N GLY A 97 -5.91 1.35 -13.68
CA GLY A 97 -6.25 0.04 -13.14
C GLY A 97 -7.18 0.07 -11.92
N PRO A 98 -7.29 -1.04 -11.17
CA PRO A 98 -8.21 -1.15 -10.05
C PRO A 98 -7.75 -0.33 -8.84
N TRP A 99 -8.70 0.05 -8.00
CA TRP A 99 -8.39 0.53 -6.66
C TRP A 99 -7.80 -0.60 -5.85
N LEU A 100 -6.84 -0.30 -4.99
CA LEU A 100 -6.25 -1.31 -4.11
C LEU A 100 -6.62 -1.03 -2.66
N VAL A 101 -6.72 -2.09 -1.88
CA VAL A 101 -6.80 -2.02 -0.42
C VAL A 101 -5.55 -2.64 0.18
N VAL A 102 -4.97 -1.94 1.16
CA VAL A 102 -3.90 -2.45 2.01
C VAL A 102 -4.48 -2.72 3.40
N PHE A 103 -4.42 -3.96 3.85
CA PHE A 103 -4.80 -4.35 5.21
C PHE A 103 -3.64 -4.12 6.19
N ARG A 104 -3.94 -3.71 7.42
CA ARG A 104 -2.91 -3.48 8.46
C ARG A 104 -2.20 -4.77 8.85
N GLY A 105 -2.92 -5.88 8.91
CA GLY A 105 -2.40 -7.19 9.32
C GLY A 105 -2.98 -8.33 8.48
N THR A 106 -2.64 -9.54 8.91
CA THR A 106 -3.12 -10.81 8.35
C THR A 106 -3.77 -11.65 9.46
N PRO A 107 -4.74 -12.52 9.15
CA PRO A 107 -5.29 -12.77 7.81
C PRO A 107 -6.16 -11.62 7.32
N VAL A 108 -6.18 -11.42 6.00
CA VAL A 108 -7.17 -10.52 5.39
C VAL A 108 -8.56 -11.15 5.51
N PRO A 109 -9.65 -10.37 5.62
CA PRO A 109 -11.00 -10.91 5.65
C PRO A 109 -11.23 -11.89 4.48
N PRO A 110 -11.93 -13.01 4.71
CA PRO A 110 -12.24 -14.00 3.69
C PRO A 110 -13.34 -13.50 2.75
N LEU A 111 -13.12 -12.32 2.16
CA LEU A 111 -13.93 -11.82 1.06
C LEU A 111 -13.47 -12.61 -0.17
N THR A 112 -14.34 -13.49 -0.66
CA THR A 112 -13.98 -14.58 -1.59
C THR A 112 -13.88 -14.16 -3.06
N SER A 113 -13.86 -12.87 -3.37
CA SER A 113 -13.98 -12.40 -4.75
C SER A 113 -13.18 -11.12 -5.03
N TRP A 114 -11.93 -11.04 -4.55
CA TRP A 114 -11.02 -9.96 -4.95
C TRP A 114 -10.76 -9.98 -6.46
N GLU A 115 -10.52 -8.81 -7.04
CA GLU A 115 -10.16 -8.71 -8.46
C GLU A 115 -8.74 -9.26 -8.67
N ILE A 116 -8.49 -9.80 -9.87
CA ILE A 116 -7.15 -10.24 -10.25
C ILE A 116 -6.24 -9.02 -10.29
N MET A 117 -5.08 -9.11 -9.64
CA MET A 117 -4.09 -8.04 -9.70
C MET A 117 -3.56 -7.91 -11.13
N PRO A 118 -3.46 -6.69 -11.70
CA PRO A 118 -2.89 -6.52 -13.03
C PRO A 118 -1.46 -7.09 -13.13
N PRO A 119 -1.04 -7.57 -14.31
CA PRO A 119 0.28 -8.15 -14.51
C PRO A 119 1.41 -7.24 -14.02
N GLY A 120 2.33 -7.82 -13.25
CA GLY A 120 3.53 -7.17 -12.70
C GLY A 120 3.29 -6.09 -11.63
N TRP A 121 2.05 -5.93 -11.14
CA TRP A 121 1.78 -5.13 -9.94
C TRP A 121 2.13 -5.87 -8.65
N ASP A 122 2.04 -7.20 -8.69
CA ASP A 122 2.35 -8.11 -7.59
C ASP A 122 3.40 -9.13 -8.06
N SER A 123 4.50 -9.25 -7.31
CA SER A 123 5.56 -10.23 -7.58
C SER A 123 5.30 -11.62 -6.96
N GLY A 124 4.16 -11.80 -6.29
CA GLY A 124 3.84 -12.93 -5.41
C GLY A 124 4.32 -12.74 -3.96
N GLU A 125 5.38 -11.94 -3.75
CA GLU A 125 5.93 -11.63 -2.44
C GLU A 125 5.51 -10.24 -1.94
N SER A 126 5.64 -9.24 -2.82
CA SER A 126 5.28 -7.87 -2.47
C SER A 126 4.68 -7.09 -3.63
N VAL A 127 3.94 -6.04 -3.27
CA VAL A 127 3.47 -4.99 -4.17
C VAL A 127 4.32 -3.75 -3.95
N LYS A 128 5.03 -3.30 -4.98
CA LYS A 128 5.86 -2.10 -4.95
C LYS A 128 5.03 -0.86 -5.29
N LEU A 129 5.01 0.09 -4.37
CA LEU A 129 4.18 1.30 -4.45
C LEU A 129 5.02 2.57 -4.39
N LYS A 130 4.54 3.63 -5.05
CA LYS A 130 5.14 4.97 -5.05
C LYS A 130 4.08 6.02 -4.74
N VAL A 131 4.48 7.11 -4.10
CA VAL A 131 3.58 8.25 -3.87
C VAL A 131 3.45 9.03 -5.17
N ALA A 132 2.25 9.05 -5.73
CA ALA A 132 1.90 9.82 -6.91
C ALA A 132 0.41 10.11 -6.93
N LYS A 133 -0.02 11.11 -7.70
CA LYS A 133 -1.45 11.38 -7.94
C LYS A 133 -2.27 11.55 -6.64
N GLY A 134 -1.64 12.06 -5.57
CA GLY A 134 -2.27 12.25 -4.25
C GLY A 134 -2.47 10.99 -3.41
N THR A 135 -1.95 9.83 -3.83
CA THR A 135 -2.10 8.53 -3.17
C THR A 135 -0.83 7.68 -3.31
N LEU A 136 -0.90 6.38 -2.98
CA LEU A 136 0.05 5.36 -3.39
C LEU A 136 -0.46 4.67 -4.65
N VAL A 137 0.42 4.49 -5.63
CA VAL A 137 0.13 3.77 -6.88
C VAL A 137 1.17 2.66 -7.08
N PRO A 138 0.84 1.58 -7.80
CA PRO A 138 1.82 0.59 -8.25
C PRO A 138 2.98 1.27 -8.98
N ALA A 139 4.21 0.95 -8.63
CA ALA A 139 5.39 1.58 -9.22
C ALA A 139 5.44 1.38 -10.75
N CYS A 140 5.10 0.19 -11.24
CA CYS A 140 5.00 -0.12 -12.67
C CYS A 140 3.92 0.68 -13.41
N SER A 141 2.95 1.28 -12.72
CA SER A 141 1.95 2.16 -13.34
C SER A 141 2.45 3.58 -13.63
N LEU A 142 3.65 3.94 -13.15
CA LEU A 142 4.28 5.25 -13.36
C LEU A 142 5.31 5.26 -14.49
N GLU A 143 5.91 4.11 -14.76
CA GLU A 143 6.80 3.91 -15.88
C GLU A 143 5.88 3.81 -17.11
N GLY A 144 5.97 4.76 -18.04
CA GLY A 144 5.07 4.90 -19.20
C GLY A 144 5.17 3.77 -20.24
N VAL A 145 5.29 2.53 -19.78
CA VAL A 145 5.44 1.33 -20.60
C VAL A 145 4.04 0.75 -20.75
N GLY A 146 3.45 0.96 -21.93
CA GLY A 146 2.18 0.33 -22.28
C GLY A 146 2.30 -1.18 -22.12
N GLU A 147 1.48 -1.77 -21.23
CA GLU A 147 1.06 -3.19 -21.04
C GLU A 147 2.04 -4.38 -21.28
N ALA A 148 3.21 -4.22 -21.88
CA ALA A 148 3.98 -5.30 -22.49
C ALA A 148 5.21 -5.73 -21.68
N GLU A 149 5.75 -4.89 -20.79
CA GLU A 149 7.04 -5.18 -20.13
C GLU A 149 6.90 -5.87 -18.76
N CYS A 150 5.74 -5.73 -18.09
CA CYS A 150 5.43 -6.49 -16.87
C CYS A 150 5.33 -8.00 -17.12
N THR A 151 5.01 -8.43 -18.35
CA THR A 151 4.87 -9.85 -18.70
C THR A 151 6.22 -10.57 -18.77
N ARG A 152 7.33 -9.84 -19.01
CA ARG A 152 8.65 -10.43 -19.23
C ARG A 152 9.39 -10.79 -17.95
N ALA A 153 9.06 -10.15 -16.83
CA ALA A 153 9.68 -10.44 -15.53
C ALA A 153 9.18 -11.76 -14.90
N SER A 154 8.03 -12.29 -15.35
CA SER A 154 7.45 -13.55 -14.83
C SER A 154 7.86 -14.80 -15.62
N LEU A 155 8.65 -14.66 -16.69
CA LEU A 155 9.00 -15.76 -17.61
C LEU A 155 10.51 -15.93 -17.81
N SER A 156 11.31 -15.82 -16.74
CA SER A 156 12.68 -16.36 -16.75
C SER A 156 12.61 -17.85 -16.39
N PRO A 157 12.74 -18.80 -17.33
CA PRO A 157 13.07 -20.17 -16.98
C PRO A 157 14.48 -20.18 -16.41
N GLN A 158 14.63 -20.70 -15.20
CA GLN A 158 15.94 -21.09 -14.69
C GLN A 158 16.52 -22.10 -15.69
N GLY A 159 17.73 -21.79 -16.16
CA GLY A 159 18.40 -22.52 -17.21
C GLY A 159 18.58 -24.00 -16.89
N SER A 160 18.40 -24.79 -17.92
CA SER A 160 18.78 -26.18 -18.05
C SER A 160 20.27 -26.38 -17.76
N HIS A 161 20.57 -27.29 -16.83
CA HIS A 161 21.84 -28.00 -16.74
C HIS A 161 21.51 -29.47 -16.45
N GLU A 162 21.52 -30.27 -17.51
CA GLU A 162 22.21 -31.56 -17.70
C GLU A 162 21.69 -32.26 -18.97
#